data_AF-A0A9P6F5X1-F1
#
_entry.id   AF-A0A9P6F5X1-F1
#
_cell.length_a   1.000
_cell.length_b   1.000
_cell.length_c   1.000
_cell.angle_alpha   90.00
_cell.angle_beta   90.00
_cell.angle_gamma   90.00
#
_symmetry.space_group_name_H-M   'P 1'
#
loop_
_entity.id
_entity.type
_entity.pdbx_description
1 polymer ?
#
loop_
_entity_poly.entity_id
_entity_poly.type
_entity_poly.pdbx_seq_one_letter_code
_entity_poly.pdbx_strand_id
1 'polypeptide(L)'
;MHKSLALLALLAASALAIGDYHMDVINSANKKIRFYDYKGHRTCLCIKNIQSAKIRNVDVGDAKLFSTTDCTGNYSKLGKGNTQSNAQWVNSFSFGDSGKPSQVADASCPKYTGWE
;
A
#
# COMPACT_ATOMS: atom_id res chain seq x y z
N MET A 1 8.97 35.63 34.19
CA MET A 1 9.53 35.08 32.93
C MET A 1 9.01 33.65 32.71
N HIS A 2 7.69 33.45 32.55
CA HIS A 2 7.08 32.11 32.47
C HIS A 2 6.13 31.93 31.25
N LYS A 3 6.17 32.84 30.28
CA LYS A 3 5.26 32.82 29.12
C LYS A 3 5.80 32.05 27.91
N SER A 4 7.04 31.56 27.96
CA SER A 4 7.70 30.93 26.81
C SER A 4 7.65 29.39 26.81
N LEU A 5 7.16 28.75 27.88
CA LEU A 5 7.15 27.29 28.01
C LEU A 5 5.90 26.61 27.41
N ALA A 6 4.84 27.36 27.12
CA ALA A 6 3.61 26.79 26.57
C ALA A 6 3.66 26.53 25.05
N LEU A 7 4.59 27.16 24.30
CA LEU A 7 4.65 27.00 22.84
C LEU A 7 5.43 25.75 22.38
N LEU A 8 6.30 25.15 23.20
CA LEU A 8 7.03 23.93 22.78
C LEU A 8 6.17 22.66 22.85
N ALA A 9 5.07 22.65 23.59
CA ALA A 9 4.21 21.47 23.72
C ALA A 9 3.26 21.26 22.51
N LEU A 10 3.05 22.28 21.67
CA LEU A 10 2.15 22.18 20.50
C LEU A 10 2.84 21.74 19.19
N LEU A 11 4.18 21.67 19.14
CA LEU A 11 4.92 21.18 17.97
C LEU A 11 5.02 19.64 17.90
N ALA A 12 4.50 18.93 18.90
CA ALA A 12 4.49 17.46 18.95
C ALA A 12 3.23 16.83 18.32
N ALA A 13 2.26 17.63 17.89
CA ALA A 13 1.07 17.14 17.20
C ALA A 13 1.35 17.00 15.70
N SER A 14 1.12 15.82 15.14
CA SER A 14 1.21 15.43 13.72
C SER A 14 2.56 14.91 13.20
N ALA A 15 3.28 14.11 13.99
CA ALA A 15 3.95 12.97 13.36
C ALA A 15 2.87 11.97 12.91
N LEU A 16 2.21 12.27 11.79
CA LEU A 16 1.40 11.31 11.06
C LEU A 16 2.30 10.08 10.85
N ALA A 17 1.91 8.94 11.41
CA ALA A 17 2.58 7.67 11.18
C ALA A 17 2.37 7.29 9.71
N ILE A 18 3.16 7.89 8.83
CA ILE A 18 3.28 7.51 7.43
C ILE A 18 3.90 6.11 7.47
N GLY A 19 3.16 5.11 6.99
CA GLY A 19 3.68 3.74 6.91
C GLY A 19 5.04 3.71 6.20
N ASP A 20 5.94 2.80 6.61
CA ASP A 20 7.27 2.66 6.01
C ASP A 20 7.21 2.16 4.55
N TYR A 21 6.07 1.59 4.15
CA TYR A 21 5.86 0.93 2.87
C TYR A 21 4.67 1.49 2.11
N HIS A 22 4.88 1.80 0.84
CA HIS A 22 3.89 2.42 -0.01
C HIS A 22 3.69 1.68 -1.33
N MET A 23 2.43 1.39 -1.63
CA MET A 23 1.98 0.88 -2.92
C MET A 23 0.94 1.84 -3.50
N ASP A 24 1.11 2.24 -4.75
CA ASP A 24 0.16 3.08 -5.47
C ASP A 24 -0.63 2.22 -6.46
N VAL A 25 -1.96 2.30 -6.40
CA VAL A 25 -2.85 1.79 -7.46
C VAL A 25 -3.38 2.98 -8.23
N ILE A 26 -3.21 2.97 -9.55
CA ILE A 26 -3.54 4.09 -10.43
C ILE A 26 -4.57 3.61 -11.46
N ASN A 27 -5.67 4.35 -11.62
CA ASN A 27 -6.70 4.02 -12.62
C ASN A 27 -6.39 4.61 -14.01
N SER A 28 -7.27 4.35 -14.99
CA SER A 28 -7.08 4.84 -16.35
C SER A 28 -7.19 6.36 -16.50
N ALA A 29 -7.81 7.05 -15.54
CA ALA A 29 -7.87 8.50 -15.46
C ALA A 29 -6.64 9.10 -14.74
N ASN A 30 -5.62 8.28 -14.48
CA ASN A 30 -4.38 8.64 -13.78
C ASN A 30 -4.60 9.17 -12.35
N LYS A 31 -5.76 8.87 -11.74
CA LYS A 31 -5.99 9.08 -10.31
C LYS A 31 -5.39 7.94 -9.52
N LYS A 32 -5.02 8.20 -8.26
CA LYS A 32 -4.23 7.27 -7.43
C LYS A 32 -4.90 6.99 -6.09
N ILE A 33 -4.84 5.75 -5.63
CA ILE A 33 -5.03 5.38 -4.22
C ILE A 33 -3.68 4.88 -3.71
N ARG A 34 -3.23 5.42 -2.57
CA ARG A 34 -2.00 5.00 -1.91
C ARG A 34 -2.33 4.10 -0.72
N PHE A 35 -1.70 2.94 -0.71
CA PHE A 35 -1.75 1.98 0.37
C PHE A 35 -0.48 2.06 1.19
N TYR A 36 -0.64 1.99 2.50
CA TYR A 36 0.42 2.11 3.49
C TYR A 36 0.53 0.83 4.29
N ASP A 37 1.75 0.48 4.68
CA ASP A 37 2.00 -0.56 5.66
C ASP A 37 3.24 -0.26 6.50
N TYR A 38 3.36 -0.89 7.66
CA TYR A 38 4.50 -0.67 8.58
C TYR A 38 5.55 -1.78 8.48
N LYS A 39 6.78 -1.49 8.89
CA LYS A 39 7.81 -2.51 9.10
C LYS A 39 7.36 -3.57 10.10
N GLY A 40 7.86 -4.79 9.92
CA GLY A 40 7.64 -5.88 10.86
C GLY A 40 6.62 -6.92 10.38
N HIS A 41 5.85 -6.63 9.34
CA HIS A 41 4.92 -7.59 8.75
C HIS A 41 4.88 -7.47 7.22
N ARG A 42 4.07 -8.35 6.63
CA ARG A 42 3.78 -8.37 5.21
C ARG A 42 2.27 -8.46 5.05
N THR A 43 1.66 -7.45 4.47
CA THR A 43 0.20 -7.46 4.28
C THR A 43 -0.18 -7.99 2.91
N CYS A 44 -1.40 -8.49 2.80
CA CYS A 44 -2.08 -8.84 1.57
C CYS A 44 -3.35 -7.99 1.46
N LEU A 45 -3.47 -7.27 0.33
CA LEU A 45 -4.64 -6.44 0.03
C LEU A 45 -5.34 -6.97 -1.22
N CYS A 46 -6.65 -7.21 -1.09
CA CYS A 46 -7.51 -7.49 -2.23
C CYS A 46 -7.93 -6.19 -2.90
N ILE A 47 -7.70 -6.04 -4.20
CA ILE A 47 -8.05 -4.85 -4.98
C ILE A 47 -8.94 -5.14 -6.18
N LYS A 48 -9.49 -6.35 -6.28
CA LYS A 48 -10.37 -6.79 -7.38
C LYS A 48 -11.54 -5.83 -7.66
N ASN A 49 -12.02 -5.16 -6.61
CA ASN A 49 -13.14 -4.21 -6.70
C ASN A 49 -12.71 -2.76 -7.02
N ILE A 50 -11.44 -2.56 -7.39
CA ILE A 50 -10.86 -1.27 -7.80
C ILE A 50 -10.45 -1.37 -9.28
N GLN A 51 -10.62 -0.29 -10.03
CA GLN A 51 -10.03 -0.19 -11.36
C GLN A 51 -8.51 0.06 -11.28
N SER A 52 -7.70 -0.93 -11.64
CA SER A 52 -6.24 -0.86 -11.66
C SER A 52 -5.69 -0.82 -13.10
N ALA A 53 -5.24 0.35 -13.56
CA ALA A 53 -4.51 0.46 -14.82
C ALA A 53 -3.00 0.26 -14.62
N LYS A 54 -2.46 0.80 -13.53
CA LYS A 54 -1.05 0.65 -13.13
C LYS A 54 -0.96 0.39 -11.63
N ILE A 55 0.07 -0.34 -11.23
CA ILE A 55 0.44 -0.52 -9.82
C ILE A 55 1.92 -0.19 -9.69
N ARG A 56 2.26 0.70 -8.76
CA ARG A 56 3.63 1.11 -8.48
C ARG A 56 4.03 0.70 -7.07
N ASN A 57 5.16 0.03 -6.96
CA ASN A 57 5.86 -0.16 -5.71
C ASN A 57 6.72 1.08 -5.48
N VAL A 58 6.33 1.94 -4.55
CA VAL A 58 7.01 3.23 -4.36
C VAL A 58 8.34 3.02 -3.64
N ASP A 59 8.32 2.35 -2.49
CA ASP A 59 9.50 2.23 -1.63
C ASP A 59 9.63 0.89 -0.88
N VAL A 60 8.78 -0.09 -1.16
CA VAL A 60 8.80 -1.43 -0.57
C VAL A 60 9.90 -2.28 -1.19
N GLY A 61 10.57 -3.11 -0.38
CA GLY A 61 11.56 -4.09 -0.87
C GLY A 61 10.98 -5.09 -1.87
N ASP A 62 9.99 -5.89 -1.45
CA ASP A 62 9.37 -6.92 -2.29
C ASP A 62 7.84 -6.83 -2.33
N ALA A 63 7.30 -6.46 -3.49
CA ALA A 63 5.87 -6.60 -3.78
C ALA A 63 5.59 -7.79 -4.71
N LYS A 64 4.47 -8.47 -4.49
CA LYS A 64 3.98 -9.57 -5.32
C LYS A 64 2.56 -9.27 -5.77
N LEU A 65 2.28 -9.45 -7.05
CA LEU A 65 1.00 -9.18 -7.69
C LEU A 65 0.34 -10.49 -8.09
N PHE A 66 -0.94 -10.67 -7.78
CA PHE A 66 -1.67 -11.92 -7.95
C PHE A 66 -2.97 -11.70 -8.72
N SER A 67 -3.36 -12.71 -9.50
CA SER A 67 -4.70 -12.78 -10.12
C SER A 67 -5.76 -13.35 -9.17
N THR A 68 -5.37 -13.86 -8.01
CA THR A 68 -6.27 -14.28 -6.92
C THR A 68 -6.57 -13.10 -6.00
N THR A 69 -7.56 -13.23 -5.13
CA THR A 69 -8.00 -12.18 -4.19
C THR A 69 -7.33 -12.26 -2.82
N ASP A 70 -6.58 -13.32 -2.55
CA ASP A 70 -6.06 -13.69 -1.23
C ASP A 70 -4.53 -13.84 -1.20
N CYS A 71 -3.83 -13.31 -2.21
CA CYS A 71 -2.38 -13.42 -2.38
C CYS A 71 -1.84 -14.86 -2.41
N THR A 72 -2.63 -15.80 -2.94
CA THR A 72 -2.22 -17.20 -3.14
C THR A 72 -1.92 -17.51 -4.61
N GLY A 73 -1.22 -18.61 -4.86
CA GLY A 73 -0.90 -19.09 -6.21
C GLY A 73 0.27 -18.37 -6.87
N ASN A 74 0.27 -18.35 -8.20
CA ASN A 74 1.33 -17.74 -9.00
C ASN A 74 1.29 -16.21 -8.89
N TYR A 75 2.47 -15.59 -8.97
CA TYR A 75 2.61 -14.15 -8.81
C TYR A 75 3.64 -13.55 -9.77
N SER A 76 3.45 -12.27 -10.08
CA SER A 76 4.48 -11.42 -10.66
C SER A 76 5.19 -10.65 -9.54
N LYS A 77 6.52 -10.53 -9.61
CA LYS A 77 7.30 -9.71 -8.68
C LYS A 77 7.33 -8.26 -9.15
N LEU A 78 7.14 -7.31 -8.24
CA LEU A 78 7.29 -5.89 -8.51
C LEU A 78 8.33 -5.30 -7.56
N GLY A 79 9.54 -5.08 -8.07
CA GLY A 79 10.65 -4.52 -7.31
C GLY A 79 10.42 -3.05 -6.90
N LYS A 80 11.15 -2.61 -5.88
CA LYS A 80 11.14 -1.23 -5.40
C LYS A 80 11.31 -0.20 -6.53
N GLY A 81 10.46 0.82 -6.55
CA GLY A 81 10.47 1.90 -7.53
C GLY A 81 9.84 1.54 -8.89
N ASN A 82 9.55 0.26 -9.14
CA ASN A 82 9.01 -0.18 -10.41
C ASN A 82 7.49 -0.03 -10.50
N THR A 83 7.00 0.04 -11.73
CA THR A 83 5.58 0.13 -12.06
C THR A 83 5.17 -1.01 -12.97
N GLN A 84 4.16 -1.77 -12.58
CA GLN A 84 3.43 -2.69 -13.46
C GLN A 84 2.38 -1.88 -14.23
N SER A 85 2.55 -1.79 -15.55
CA SER A 85 1.50 -1.30 -16.45
C SER A 85 0.56 -2.44 -16.86
N ASN A 86 -0.63 -2.11 -17.37
CA ASN A 86 -1.67 -3.08 -17.75
C ASN A 86 -2.03 -4.01 -16.56
N ALA A 87 -2.27 -3.41 -15.40
CA ALA A 87 -2.47 -4.12 -14.13
C ALA A 87 -3.93 -4.57 -13.89
N GLN A 88 -4.78 -4.56 -14.91
CA GLN A 88 -6.21 -4.92 -14.79
C GLN A 88 -6.43 -6.38 -14.39
N TRP A 89 -5.43 -7.24 -14.59
CA TRP A 89 -5.47 -8.64 -14.19
C TRP A 89 -5.18 -8.85 -12.70
N VAL A 90 -4.67 -7.83 -12.00
CA VAL A 90 -4.26 -7.93 -10.59
C VAL A 90 -5.47 -7.77 -9.69
N ASN A 91 -5.78 -8.83 -8.94
CA ASN A 91 -6.90 -8.87 -8.00
C ASN A 91 -6.44 -8.73 -6.54
N SER A 92 -5.17 -8.99 -6.25
CA SER A 92 -4.56 -8.70 -4.95
C SER A 92 -3.06 -8.45 -5.09
N PHE A 93 -2.48 -7.79 -4.11
CA PHE A 93 -1.03 -7.70 -3.98
C PHE A 93 -0.59 -7.86 -2.53
N SER A 94 0.59 -8.43 -2.34
CA SER A 94 1.27 -8.45 -1.05
C SER A 94 2.54 -7.63 -1.06
N PHE A 95 2.81 -6.95 0.03
CA PHE A 95 3.94 -6.06 0.18
C PHE A 95 4.33 -5.95 1.66
N GLY A 96 5.57 -5.57 1.93
CA GLY A 96 6.17 -5.54 3.26
C GLY A 96 7.46 -6.37 3.31
N ASP A 97 7.84 -6.83 4.50
CA ASP A 97 9.09 -7.55 4.73
C ASP A 97 9.22 -8.82 3.88
N SER A 98 10.39 -9.01 3.26
CA SER A 98 10.73 -10.23 2.54
C SER A 98 10.82 -11.43 3.49
N GLY A 99 10.42 -12.62 3.01
CA GLY A 99 10.52 -13.86 3.79
C GLY A 99 9.44 -14.06 4.85
N LYS A 100 8.57 -13.07 5.11
CA LYS A 100 7.41 -13.22 6.01
C LYS A 100 6.16 -13.71 5.26
N PRO A 101 5.31 -14.52 5.90
CA PRO A 101 4.01 -14.85 5.36
C PRO A 101 3.15 -13.59 5.26
N SER A 102 2.36 -13.50 4.18
CA SER A 102 1.42 -12.41 4.01
C SER A 102 0.20 -12.60 4.90
N GLN A 103 -0.24 -11.54 5.58
CA GLN A 103 -1.45 -11.50 6.38
C GLN A 103 -2.54 -10.79 5.59
N VAL A 104 -3.71 -11.41 5.44
CA VAL A 104 -4.86 -10.77 4.78
C VAL A 104 -5.32 -9.62 5.67
N ALA A 105 -5.25 -8.39 5.15
CA ALA A 105 -5.67 -7.21 5.91
C ALA A 105 -7.20 -7.14 6.05
N ASP A 106 -7.91 -7.53 5.00
CA ASP A 106 -9.37 -7.55 4.95
C ASP A 106 -9.87 -8.69 4.04
N ALA A 107 -10.55 -9.67 4.63
CA ALA A 107 -11.09 -10.81 3.92
C ALA A 107 -12.32 -10.47 3.04
N SER A 108 -12.95 -9.31 3.27
CA SER A 108 -14.17 -8.89 2.54
C SER A 108 -13.89 -8.33 1.14
N CYS A 109 -12.63 -8.05 0.81
CA CYS A 109 -12.22 -7.37 -0.42
C CYS A 109 -13.01 -6.07 -0.67
N PRO A 110 -12.80 -5.04 0.17
CA PRO A 110 -13.63 -3.85 0.14
C PRO A 110 -13.46 -3.05 -1.16
N LYS A 111 -14.44 -2.19 -1.43
CA LYS A 111 -14.30 -1.14 -2.44
C LYS A 111 -13.54 0.02 -1.80
N TYR A 112 -12.33 0.27 -2.27
CA TYR A 112 -11.57 1.44 -1.83
C TYR A 112 -12.07 2.67 -2.58
N THR A 113 -12.47 3.69 -1.81
CA THR A 113 -12.84 5.01 -2.28
C THR A 113 -11.75 6.00 -1.87
N GLY A 114 -11.69 7.19 -2.48
CA GLY A 114 -10.64 8.18 -2.17
C GLY A 114 -9.52 8.25 -3.20
N TRP A 115 -9.90 8.30 -4.49
CA TRP A 115 -8.96 8.62 -5.56
C TRP A 115 -8.44 10.05 -5.41
N GLU A 116 -7.12 10.19 -5.24
CA GLU A 116 -6.35 11.44 -5.31
C GLU A 116 -6.01 11.81 -6.76
#